data_AF-A0A1R4LTW2-F1
#
_entry.id   AF-A0A1R4LTW2-F1
#
_cell.length_a   1.000
_cell.length_b   1.000
_cell.length_c   1.000
_cell.angle_alpha   90.00
_cell.angle_beta   90.00
_cell.angle_gamma   90.00
#
_symmetry.space_group_name_H-M   'P 1'
#
loop_
_entity.id
_entity.type
_entity.pdbx_description
1 polymer ?
#
loop_
_entity_poly.entity_id
_entity_poly.type
_entity_poly.pdbx_seq_one_letter_code
_entity_poly.pdbx_strand_id
1 'polypeptide(L)'
;MRKVIINILISFPLFWFIYIWCISFFNMNINVDFIPELIWFLLFFIGTPLMWVLGSIYTFYKKLWYWFGMYMLLGGVPVATYFILSVAHSYF
;
A
#
# COMPACT_ATOMS: atom_id res chain seq x y z
N MET A 1 -16.85 -0.68 -20.49
CA MET A 1 -16.35 -1.82 -19.69
C MET A 1 -14.88 -1.68 -19.30
N ARG A 2 -13.93 -1.55 -20.25
CA ARG A 2 -12.48 -1.47 -19.96
C ARG A 2 -12.04 -0.38 -18.96
N LYS A 3 -12.64 0.83 -18.99
CA LYS A 3 -12.34 1.91 -18.03
C LYS A 3 -12.72 1.56 -16.59
N VAL A 4 -13.87 0.88 -16.40
CA VAL A 4 -14.36 0.48 -15.07
C VAL A 4 -13.45 -0.58 -14.46
N ILE A 5 -13.05 -1.58 -15.26
CA ILE A 5 -12.12 -2.63 -14.83
C ILE A 5 -10.78 -2.03 -14.39
N ILE A 6 -10.24 -1.06 -15.15
CA ILE A 6 -9.00 -0.37 -14.80
C ILE A 6 -9.14 0.37 -13.46
N ASN A 7 -10.24 1.11 -13.25
CA ASN A 7 -10.46 1.81 -11.98
C ASN A 7 -10.59 0.83 -10.80
N ILE A 8 -11.27 -0.29 -10.98
CA ILE A 8 -11.38 -1.34 -9.95
C ILE A 8 -10.00 -1.91 -9.62
N LEU A 9 -9.20 -2.21 -10.65
CA LEU A 9 -7.86 -2.79 -10.48
C LEU A 9 -6.92 -1.83 -9.73
N ILE A 10 -6.98 -0.53 -10.03
CA ILE A 10 -6.20 0.52 -9.35
C ILE A 10 -6.71 0.76 -7.92
N SER A 11 -8.01 0.56 -7.67
CA SER A 11 -8.58 0.74 -6.34
C SER A 11 -8.19 -0.36 -5.35
N PHE A 12 -7.94 -1.58 -5.82
CA PHE A 12 -7.63 -2.72 -4.96
C PHE A 12 -6.38 -2.49 -4.07
N PRO A 13 -5.23 -2.03 -4.60
CA PRO A 13 -4.08 -1.66 -3.76
C PRO A 13 -4.35 -0.48 -2.82
N LEU A 14 -5.22 0.45 -3.21
CA LEU A 14 -5.56 1.59 -2.35
C LEU A 14 -6.34 1.15 -1.10
N PHE A 15 -7.25 0.19 -1.24
CA PHE A 15 -7.92 -0.42 -0.08
C PHE A 15 -6.92 -1.12 0.85
N TRP A 16 -5.93 -1.81 0.28
CA TRP A 16 -4.85 -2.41 1.06
C TRP A 16 -4.06 -1.36 1.84
N PHE A 17 -3.72 -0.23 1.22
CA PHE A 17 -3.02 0.84 1.93
C PHE A 17 -3.87 1.46 3.05
N ILE A 18 -5.17 1.68 2.83
CA ILE A 18 -6.08 2.17 3.87
C ILE A 18 -6.15 1.17 5.04
N TYR A 19 -6.24 -0.11 4.73
CA TYR A 19 -6.22 -1.17 5.75
C TYR A 19 -4.94 -1.11 6.59
N ILE A 20 -3.78 -0.96 5.94
CA ILE A 20 -2.52 -0.73 6.64
C ILE A 20 -2.63 0.50 7.53
N TRP A 21 -3.07 1.65 7.04
CA TRP A 21 -3.27 2.86 7.85
C TRP A 21 -4.11 2.63 9.11
N CYS A 22 -5.23 1.91 8.99
CA CYS A 22 -6.10 1.61 10.13
C CYS A 22 -5.38 0.83 11.23
N ILE A 23 -4.62 -0.20 10.88
CA ILE A 23 -3.90 -1.03 11.84
C ILE A 23 -2.66 -0.31 12.37
N SER A 24 -1.88 0.25 11.46
CA SER A 24 -0.56 0.83 11.70
C SER A 24 -0.59 2.16 12.44
N PHE A 25 -1.41 3.10 11.97
CA PHE A 25 -1.39 4.47 12.44
C PHE A 25 -2.51 4.73 13.45
N PHE A 26 -3.70 4.19 13.19
CA PHE A 26 -4.84 4.34 14.09
C PHE A 26 -4.95 3.24 15.15
N ASN A 27 -4.03 2.26 15.14
CA ASN A 27 -3.97 1.14 16.09
C ASN A 27 -5.32 0.42 16.23
N MET A 28 -6.09 0.33 15.13
CA MET A 28 -7.36 -0.38 15.10
C MET A 28 -7.09 -1.87 15.07
N ASN A 29 -7.65 -2.60 16.02
CA ASN A 29 -7.57 -4.05 16.05
C ASN A 29 -8.58 -4.65 15.06
N ILE A 30 -8.17 -4.78 13.80
CA ILE A 30 -8.95 -5.46 12.76
C ILE A 30 -8.47 -6.91 12.72
N ASN A 31 -9.27 -7.81 13.26
CA ASN A 31 -8.87 -9.19 13.38
C ASN A 31 -9.00 -9.93 12.03
N VAL A 32 -7.87 -10.37 11.49
CA VAL A 32 -7.73 -11.17 10.26
C VAL A 32 -7.16 -12.53 10.61
N ASP A 33 -7.87 -13.26 11.48
CA ASP A 33 -7.50 -14.60 11.95
C ASP A 33 -7.32 -15.63 10.81
N PHE A 34 -7.80 -15.32 9.60
CA PHE A 34 -7.72 -16.22 8.45
C PHE A 34 -6.41 -16.12 7.66
N ILE A 35 -5.56 -15.10 7.90
CA ILE A 35 -4.31 -14.91 7.15
C ILE A 35 -3.14 -15.46 7.97
N PRO A 36 -2.44 -16.50 7.49
CA PRO A 36 -1.23 -16.99 8.12
C PRO A 36 -0.18 -15.88 8.28
N GLU A 37 0.50 -15.85 9.43
CA GLU A 37 1.48 -14.81 9.78
C GLU A 37 2.56 -14.62 8.71
N LEU A 38 3.06 -15.72 8.12
CA LEU A 38 4.02 -15.68 7.02
C LEU A 38 3.49 -14.95 5.78
N ILE A 39 2.21 -15.19 5.43
CA ILE A 39 1.57 -14.54 4.28
C ILE A 39 1.38 -13.06 4.56
N TRP A 40 0.98 -12.72 5.80
CA TRP A 40 0.87 -11.34 6.22
C TRP A 40 2.21 -10.61 6.11
N PHE A 41 3.29 -11.21 6.60
CA PHE A 41 4.64 -10.64 6.52
C PHE A 41 5.09 -10.42 5.06
N LEU A 42 4.89 -11.42 4.19
CA LEU A 42 5.22 -11.31 2.76
C LEU A 42 4.41 -10.22 2.07
N LEU A 43 3.10 -10.14 2.32
CA LEU A 43 2.24 -9.10 1.76
C LEU A 43 2.63 -7.71 2.27
N PHE A 44 2.98 -7.59 3.55
CA PHE A 44 3.34 -6.32 4.15
C PHE A 44 4.70 -5.82 3.62
N PHE A 45 5.74 -6.64 3.70
CA PHE A 45 7.12 -6.23 3.34
C PHE A 45 7.41 -6.29 1.84
N ILE A 46 6.87 -7.27 1.10
CA ILE A 46 7.15 -7.39 -0.33
C ILE A 46 5.96 -6.87 -1.13
N GLY A 47 4.75 -7.28 -0.77
CA GLY A 47 3.54 -6.90 -1.48
C GLY A 47 3.30 -5.39 -1.49
N THR A 48 3.34 -4.73 -0.33
CA THR A 48 3.01 -3.31 -0.20
C THR A 48 3.93 -2.40 -1.01
N PRO A 49 5.28 -2.50 -0.91
CA PRO A 49 6.16 -1.67 -1.74
C PRO A 49 5.99 -1.95 -3.22
N LEU A 50 5.81 -3.22 -3.60
CA LEU A 50 5.69 -3.63 -4.99
C LEU A 50 4.37 -3.11 -5.60
N MET A 51 3.25 -3.22 -4.86
CA MET A 51 1.95 -2.64 -5.23
C MET A 51 2.03 -1.11 -5.34
N TRP A 52 2.74 -0.45 -4.42
CA TRP A 52 2.92 0.99 -4.45
C TRP A 52 3.73 1.44 -5.66
N VAL A 53 4.89 0.82 -5.91
CA VAL A 53 5.77 1.14 -7.05
C VAL A 53 5.05 0.88 -8.38
N LEU A 54 4.50 -0.32 -8.58
CA LEU A 54 3.81 -0.65 -9.83
C LEU A 54 2.60 0.25 -10.08
N GLY A 55 1.79 0.49 -9.05
CA GLY A 55 0.62 1.35 -9.18
C GLY A 55 0.99 2.81 -9.42
N SER A 56 2.05 3.32 -8.79
CA SER A 56 2.58 4.66 -9.03
C SER A 56 3.11 4.82 -10.45
N ILE A 57 3.92 3.87 -10.93
CA ILE A 57 4.46 3.88 -12.30
C ILE A 57 3.32 3.82 -13.32
N TYR A 58 2.36 2.92 -13.12
CA TYR A 58 1.23 2.76 -14.02
C TYR A 58 0.38 4.03 -14.11
N THR A 59 -0.01 4.58 -12.96
CA THR A 59 -0.86 5.78 -12.90
C THR A 59 -0.16 7.01 -13.47
N PHE A 60 1.15 7.16 -13.23
CA PHE A 60 1.98 8.20 -13.82
C PHE A 60 2.06 8.06 -15.35
N TYR A 61 2.39 6.86 -15.85
CA TYR A 61 2.49 6.59 -17.29
C TYR A 61 1.18 6.86 -18.04
N LYS A 62 0.04 6.52 -17.41
CA LYS A 62 -1.29 6.79 -17.97
C LYS A 62 -1.80 8.20 -17.72
N LYS A 63 -1.01 9.09 -17.10
CA LYS A 63 -1.37 10.47 -16.73
C LYS A 63 -2.65 10.54 -15.88
N LEU A 64 -2.88 9.52 -15.04
CA LEU A 64 -4.01 9.43 -14.12
C LEU A 64 -3.67 10.16 -12.82
N TRP A 65 -3.52 11.48 -12.89
CA TRP A 65 -2.97 12.30 -11.80
C TRP A 65 -3.70 12.18 -10.47
N TYR A 66 -5.04 12.07 -10.50
CA TYR A 66 -5.83 11.84 -9.29
C TYR A 66 -5.44 10.53 -8.59
N TRP A 67 -5.36 9.43 -9.35
CA TRP A 67 -4.97 8.12 -8.83
C TRP A 67 -3.51 8.10 -8.40
N PHE A 68 -2.62 8.72 -9.17
CA PHE A 68 -1.22 8.87 -8.79
C PHE A 68 -1.05 9.58 -7.44
N GLY A 69 -1.78 10.68 -7.23
CA GLY A 69 -1.80 11.38 -5.94
C GLY A 69 -2.26 10.48 -4.79
N MET A 70 -3.30 9.68 -5.01
CA MET A 70 -3.77 8.70 -4.01
C MET A 70 -2.73 7.64 -3.68
N TYR A 71 -1.99 7.14 -4.67
CA TYR A 71 -0.89 6.20 -4.43
C TYR A 71 0.25 6.83 -3.62
N MET A 72 0.59 8.08 -3.91
CA MET A 72 1.64 8.80 -3.18
C MET A 72 1.25 9.09 -1.74
N LEU A 73 0.01 9.53 -1.50
CA LEU A 73 -0.47 9.85 -0.15
C LEU A 73 -0.76 8.60 0.67
N LEU A 74 -1.55 7.66 0.13
CA LEU A 74 -2.02 6.50 0.88
C LEU A 74 -0.96 5.41 0.96
N GLY A 75 -0.23 5.14 -0.13
CA GLY A 75 0.80 4.10 -0.17
C GLY A 75 2.19 4.62 0.18
N GLY A 76 2.55 5.81 -0.33
CA GLY A 76 3.90 6.35 -0.16
C GLY A 76 4.25 6.64 1.30
N VAL A 77 3.30 7.18 2.08
CA VAL A 77 3.52 7.48 3.50
C VAL A 77 3.79 6.20 4.31
N PRO A 78 2.91 5.17 4.35
CA PRO A 78 3.18 3.97 5.14
C PRO A 78 4.42 3.23 4.63
N VAL A 79 4.63 3.11 3.31
CA VAL A 79 5.85 2.48 2.78
C VAL A 79 7.09 3.24 3.23
N ALA A 80 7.10 4.57 3.12
CA ALA A 80 8.21 5.40 3.55
C ALA A 80 8.42 5.32 5.06
N THR A 81 7.38 5.47 5.88
CA THR A 81 7.52 5.43 7.34
C THR A 81 8.01 4.08 7.80
N TYR A 82 7.46 2.97 7.31
CA TYR A 82 7.87 1.64 7.77
C TYR A 82 9.27 1.27 7.32
N PHE A 83 9.61 1.47 6.05
CA PHE A 83 10.94 1.11 5.55
C PHE A 83 12.03 2.08 6.00
N ILE A 84 11.74 3.39 6.02
CA ILE A 84 12.75 4.38 6.42
C ILE A 84 12.94 4.34 7.94
N LEU A 85 11.87 4.23 8.76
CA LEU A 85 12.04 4.10 10.21
C LEU A 85 12.66 2.77 10.61
N SER A 86 12.32 1.65 9.96
CA SER A 86 12.95 0.37 10.28
C SER A 86 14.45 0.40 10.00
N VAL A 87 14.85 1.03 8.89
CA VAL A 87 16.25 1.23 8.54
C VAL A 87 16.91 2.18 9.54
N ALA A 88 16.30 3.33 9.85
CA ALA A 88 16.85 4.28 10.83
C ALA A 88 17.07 3.63 12.21
N HIS A 89 16.12 2.85 12.72
CA HIS A 89 16.24 2.16 14.01
C HIS A 89 17.29 1.04 14.02
N SER A 90 17.67 0.49 12.86
CA SER A 90 18.73 -0.53 12.80
C SER A 90 20.16 0.05 12.91
N TYR A 91 20.32 1.36 12.79
CA TYR A 91 21.62 2.04 12.79
C TYR A 91 21.88 2.94 14.02
N PHE A 92 20.93 3.03 14.96
CA PHE A 92 21.05 3.75 16.24
C PHE A 92 20.75 2.82 17.40
#